data_AF-A0A4W2GE34-F1
#
_entry.id   AF-A0A4W2GE34-F1
#
_cell.length_a   1.000
_cell.length_b   1.000
_cell.length_c   1.000
_cell.angle_alpha   90.00
_cell.angle_beta   90.00
_cell.angle_gamma   90.00
#
_symmetry.space_group_name_H-M   'P 1'
#
loop_
_entity.id
_entity.type
_entity.pdbx_description
1 polymer ?
#
loop_
_entity_poly.entity_id
_entity_poly.type
_entity_poly.pdbx_seq_one_letter_code
_entity_poly.pdbx_strand_id
1 'polypeptide(L)'
;MGGELVSGLGALRRRKRLLEQEKSLAGWTLALAGTGIGLMVLHAEMLWFGGCPWVLYLFLVKCMISISTFLLLSLIVAFHAKEVQLFMTDNGLRDWRVALTGRQVAQIVLELVVCGLHPPPVPGPPCVLSSGFPKTAATQSWPSFLDQGEALLSLAMLLRLYLVPRALLLRSGVLLNASYRSIGALNQVRFRHWFVAKLYMNTHPGRLLLCLTLGLWLTTAWVLSVAERQAVNATGHLSDTLWLIPITFLTIGYGDVVPGTMWGKIVCLCTGVMTQHPMPWPPPPYEIWLPSSSGIQANSPQP
;
A
#
# COMPACT_ATOMS: atom_id res chain seq x y z
N MET A 1 -24.95 -37.15 23.47
CA MET A 1 -23.77 -36.29 23.70
C MET A 1 -22.66 -36.40 22.65
N GLY A 2 -22.49 -37.50 21.90
CA GLY A 2 -21.44 -37.62 20.87
C GLY A 2 -21.62 -36.77 19.59
N GLY A 3 -22.87 -36.48 19.18
CA GLY A 3 -23.15 -35.75 17.93
C GLY A 3 -22.73 -34.27 17.93
N GLU A 4 -22.86 -33.57 19.05
CA GLU A 4 -22.45 -32.16 19.16
C GLU A 4 -20.92 -31.98 19.18
N LEU A 5 -20.19 -32.92 19.81
CA LEU A 5 -18.73 -32.89 19.85
C LEU A 5 -18.12 -33.10 18.45
N VAL A 6 -18.69 -34.03 17.65
CA VAL A 6 -18.27 -34.29 16.27
C VAL A 6 -18.59 -33.10 15.36
N SER A 7 -19.74 -32.44 15.55
CA SER A 7 -20.10 -31.21 14.84
C SER A 7 -19.14 -30.05 15.15
N GLY A 8 -18.79 -29.87 16.43
CA GLY A 8 -17.83 -28.85 16.87
C GLY A 8 -16.42 -29.04 16.33
N LEU A 9 -15.91 -30.29 16.32
CA LEU A 9 -14.61 -30.63 15.71
C LEU A 9 -14.60 -30.40 14.19
N GLY A 10 -15.73 -30.67 13.51
CA GLY A 10 -15.91 -30.38 12.09
C GLY A 10 -15.83 -28.88 11.77
N ALA A 11 -16.50 -28.05 12.57
CA ALA A 11 -16.45 -26.59 12.45
C ALA A 11 -15.03 -26.03 12.66
N LEU A 12 -14.31 -26.53 13.67
CA LEU A 12 -12.92 -26.13 13.93
C LEU A 12 -11.97 -26.50 12.78
N ARG A 13 -12.12 -27.70 12.21
CA ARG A 13 -11.34 -28.13 11.04
C ARG A 13 -11.64 -27.26 9.82
N ARG A 14 -12.91 -26.95 9.58
CA ARG A 14 -13.35 -26.07 8.48
C ARG A 14 -12.77 -24.66 8.65
N ARG A 15 -12.82 -24.12 9.86
CA ARG A 15 -12.24 -22.81 10.21
C ARG A 15 -10.75 -22.72 9.92
N LYS A 16 -9.96 -23.72 10.35
CA LYS A 16 -8.51 -23.76 10.08
C LYS A 16 -8.23 -23.73 8.57
N ARG A 17 -8.97 -24.52 7.79
CA ARG A 17 -8.85 -24.55 6.33
C ARG A 17 -9.19 -23.19 5.70
N LEU A 18 -10.23 -22.51 6.18
CA LEU A 18 -10.60 -21.18 5.68
C LEU A 18 -9.51 -20.14 5.96
N LEU A 19 -8.90 -20.15 7.16
CA LEU A 19 -7.80 -19.24 7.49
C LEU A 19 -6.53 -19.50 6.65
N GLU A 20 -6.21 -20.77 6.36
CA GLU A 20 -5.11 -21.12 5.45
C GLU A 20 -5.39 -20.62 4.02
N GLN A 21 -6.63 -20.73 3.55
CA GLN A 21 -7.06 -20.17 2.26
C GLN A 21 -6.97 -18.65 2.24
N GLU A 22 -7.41 -17.95 3.28
CA GLU A 22 -7.29 -16.49 3.41
C GLU A 22 -5.82 -16.03 3.38
N LYS A 23 -4.93 -16.76 4.08
CA LYS A 23 -3.48 -16.49 4.04
C LYS A 23 -2.92 -16.63 2.63
N SER A 24 -3.29 -17.68 1.90
CA SER A 24 -2.86 -17.88 0.52
C SER A 24 -3.40 -16.78 -0.39
N LEU A 25 -4.70 -16.46 -0.30
CA LEU A 25 -5.35 -15.41 -1.08
C LEU A 25 -4.70 -14.04 -0.83
N ALA A 26 -4.42 -13.68 0.43
CA ALA A 26 -3.74 -12.42 0.75
C ALA A 26 -2.31 -12.36 0.18
N GLY A 27 -1.60 -13.48 0.15
CA GLY A 27 -0.29 -13.59 -0.51
C GLY A 27 -0.37 -13.34 -2.02
N TRP A 28 -1.32 -13.99 -2.70
CA TRP A 28 -1.55 -13.79 -4.14
C TRP A 28 -2.04 -12.38 -4.48
N THR A 29 -2.89 -11.81 -3.62
CA THR A 29 -3.38 -10.42 -3.75
C THR A 29 -2.22 -9.44 -3.69
N LEU A 30 -1.32 -9.61 -2.71
CA LEU A 30 -0.12 -8.78 -2.58
C LEU A 30 0.82 -8.95 -3.78
N ALA A 31 1.02 -10.18 -4.25
CA ALA A 31 1.87 -10.46 -5.40
C ALA A 31 1.36 -9.77 -6.66
N LEU A 32 0.05 -9.91 -6.97
CA LEU A 32 -0.56 -9.26 -8.14
C LEU A 32 -0.59 -7.73 -8.03
N ALA A 33 -0.83 -7.18 -6.83
CA ALA A 33 -0.73 -5.75 -6.61
C ALA A 33 0.69 -5.24 -6.88
N GLY A 34 1.71 -5.95 -6.39
CA GLY A 34 3.12 -5.65 -6.65
C GLY A 34 3.48 -5.75 -8.14
N THR A 35 3.02 -6.80 -8.82
CA THR A 35 3.20 -6.95 -10.28
C THR A 35 2.55 -5.79 -11.04
N GLY A 36 1.34 -5.37 -10.65
CA GLY A 36 0.67 -4.22 -11.28
C GLY A 36 1.43 -2.90 -11.10
N ILE A 37 1.97 -2.64 -9.90
CA ILE A 37 2.81 -1.47 -9.65
C ILE A 37 4.13 -1.56 -10.46
N GLY A 38 4.77 -2.73 -10.50
CA GLY A 38 5.99 -2.92 -11.30
C GLY A 38 5.77 -2.69 -12.79
N LEU A 39 4.68 -3.22 -13.35
CA LEU A 39 4.29 -2.97 -14.75
C LEU A 39 3.95 -1.50 -15.01
N MET A 40 3.36 -0.81 -14.04
CA MET A 40 3.09 0.63 -14.12
C MET A 40 4.38 1.45 -14.21
N VAL A 41 5.34 1.17 -13.33
CA VAL A 41 6.67 1.80 -13.35
C VAL A 41 7.37 1.51 -14.68
N LEU A 42 7.34 0.25 -15.12
CA LEU A 42 7.92 -0.16 -16.40
C LEU A 42 7.28 0.61 -17.58
N HIS A 43 5.96 0.74 -17.61
CA HIS A 43 5.24 1.52 -18.63
C HIS A 43 5.70 2.99 -18.64
N ALA A 44 5.81 3.62 -17.47
CA ALA A 44 6.24 5.01 -17.35
C ALA A 44 7.68 5.23 -17.86
N GLU A 45 8.60 4.31 -17.56
CA GLU A 45 9.98 4.38 -18.05
C GLU A 45 10.07 4.07 -19.55
N MET A 46 9.34 3.06 -20.05
CA MET A 46 9.33 2.74 -21.49
C MET A 46 8.74 3.88 -22.32
N LEU A 47 7.73 4.58 -21.83
CA LEU A 47 7.17 5.74 -22.53
C LEU A 47 8.20 6.86 -22.64
N TRP A 48 8.99 7.07 -21.57
CA TRP A 48 10.03 8.09 -21.52
C TRP A 48 11.21 7.80 -22.47
N PHE A 49 11.70 6.55 -22.48
CA PHE A 49 12.87 6.17 -23.31
C PHE A 49 12.53 5.74 -24.73
N GLY A 50 11.40 5.05 -24.92
CA GLY A 50 11.09 4.32 -26.16
C GLY A 50 10.23 5.09 -27.16
N GLY A 51 9.51 6.13 -26.74
CA GLY A 51 8.69 6.98 -27.61
C GLY A 51 7.74 6.22 -28.56
N CYS A 52 7.51 6.78 -29.75
CA CYS A 52 6.58 6.24 -30.78
C CYS A 52 6.96 4.85 -31.37
N PRO A 53 8.23 4.42 -31.53
CA PRO A 53 8.49 3.08 -32.08
C PRO A 53 8.03 1.92 -31.19
N TRP A 54 7.75 2.17 -29.90
CA TRP A 54 7.43 1.14 -28.90
C TRP A 54 5.93 1.05 -28.59
N VAL A 55 5.07 1.66 -29.42
CA VAL A 55 3.61 1.70 -29.20
C VAL A 55 2.98 0.32 -28.98
N LEU A 56 3.42 -0.71 -29.71
CA LEU A 56 2.93 -2.07 -29.51
C LEU A 56 3.24 -2.59 -28.09
N TYR A 57 4.45 -2.35 -27.60
CA TYR A 57 4.87 -2.76 -26.25
C TYR A 57 4.15 -1.97 -25.16
N LEU A 58 3.96 -0.66 -25.34
CA LEU A 58 3.21 0.18 -24.40
C LEU A 58 1.75 -0.30 -24.29
N PHE A 59 1.11 -0.61 -25.43
CA PHE A 59 -0.23 -1.17 -25.46
C PHE A 59 -0.30 -2.54 -24.77
N LEU A 60 0.65 -3.44 -25.06
CA LEU A 60 0.72 -4.76 -24.41
C LEU A 60 0.84 -4.63 -22.90
N VAL A 61 1.68 -3.71 -22.42
CA VAL A 61 1.87 -3.49 -20.97
C VAL A 61 0.61 -2.90 -20.33
N LYS A 62 -0.10 -1.96 -20.99
CA LYS A 62 -1.42 -1.48 -20.52
C LYS A 62 -2.44 -2.62 -20.44
N CYS A 63 -2.46 -3.54 -21.39
CA CYS A 63 -3.31 -4.74 -21.34
C CYS A 63 -2.94 -5.67 -20.18
N MET A 64 -1.64 -5.93 -19.96
CA MET A 64 -1.16 -6.75 -18.84
C MET A 64 -1.50 -6.12 -17.49
N ILE A 65 -1.41 -4.79 -17.38
CA ILE A 65 -1.88 -4.05 -16.20
C ILE A 65 -3.37 -4.32 -16.00
N SER A 66 -4.20 -4.13 -17.02
CA SER A 66 -5.66 -4.33 -16.90
C SER A 66 -6.02 -5.77 -16.49
N ILE A 67 -5.40 -6.78 -17.11
CA ILE A 67 -5.58 -8.20 -16.74
C ILE A 67 -5.16 -8.44 -15.28
N SER A 68 -4.00 -7.92 -14.86
CA SER A 68 -3.53 -8.06 -13.48
C SER A 68 -4.48 -7.43 -12.46
N THR A 69 -5.10 -6.30 -12.81
CA THR A 69 -6.08 -5.62 -11.95
C THR A 69 -7.39 -6.36 -11.85
N PHE A 70 -7.88 -6.93 -12.96
CA PHE A 70 -9.09 -7.76 -12.93
C PHE A 70 -8.90 -9.00 -12.05
N LEU A 71 -7.73 -9.66 -12.15
CA LEU A 71 -7.37 -10.77 -11.27
C LEU A 71 -7.26 -10.32 -9.81
N LEU A 72 -6.66 -9.15 -9.55
CA LEU A 72 -6.57 -8.57 -8.21
C LEU A 72 -7.97 -8.33 -7.60
N LEU A 73 -8.88 -7.70 -8.35
CA LEU A 73 -10.25 -7.44 -7.90
C LEU A 73 -11.00 -8.76 -7.61
N SER A 74 -10.82 -9.76 -8.47
CA SER A 74 -11.40 -11.10 -8.26
C SER A 74 -10.90 -11.75 -6.97
N LEU A 75 -9.61 -11.61 -6.65
CA LEU A 75 -9.04 -12.11 -5.39
C LEU A 75 -9.53 -11.34 -4.17
N ILE A 76 -9.74 -10.03 -4.26
CA ILE A 76 -10.30 -9.22 -3.16
C ILE A 76 -11.74 -9.69 -2.86
N VAL A 77 -12.56 -9.91 -3.89
CA VAL A 77 -13.90 -10.47 -3.72
C VAL A 77 -13.83 -11.87 -3.09
N ALA A 78 -12.95 -12.73 -3.59
CA ALA A 78 -12.75 -14.08 -3.03
C ALA A 78 -12.31 -14.04 -1.56
N PHE A 79 -11.45 -13.08 -1.19
CA PHE A 79 -11.02 -12.87 0.19
C PHE A 79 -12.23 -12.53 1.08
N HIS A 80 -13.04 -11.54 0.69
CA HIS A 80 -14.20 -11.14 1.50
C HIS A 80 -15.27 -12.23 1.55
N ALA A 81 -15.43 -13.03 0.49
CA ALA A 81 -16.30 -14.20 0.54
C ALA A 81 -15.82 -15.22 1.60
N LYS A 82 -14.50 -15.42 1.76
CA LYS A 82 -13.94 -16.29 2.81
C LYS A 82 -14.12 -15.71 4.21
N GLU A 83 -13.95 -14.40 4.36
CA GLU A 83 -14.16 -13.70 5.62
C GLU A 83 -15.62 -13.83 6.10
N VAL A 84 -16.59 -13.69 5.19
CA VAL A 84 -18.01 -13.92 5.48
C VAL A 84 -18.28 -15.38 5.81
N GLN A 85 -17.68 -16.34 5.09
CA GLN A 85 -17.79 -17.77 5.41
C GLN A 85 -17.22 -18.11 6.80
N LEU A 86 -16.13 -17.45 7.19
CA LEU A 86 -15.53 -17.59 8.51
C LEU A 86 -16.47 -17.05 9.59
N PHE A 87 -17.06 -15.87 9.38
CA PHE A 87 -18.04 -15.28 10.29
C PHE A 87 -19.30 -16.14 10.43
N MET A 88 -19.78 -16.73 9.33
CA MET A 88 -20.91 -17.67 9.37
C MET A 88 -20.57 -18.94 10.16
N THR A 89 -19.37 -19.48 9.97
CA THR A 89 -18.91 -20.69 10.66
C THR A 89 -18.72 -20.44 12.17
N ASP A 90 -18.21 -19.26 12.56
CA ASP A 90 -18.00 -18.90 13.96
C ASP A 90 -19.33 -18.66 14.71
N ASN A 91 -20.39 -18.20 14.02
CA ASN A 91 -21.71 -17.93 14.62
C ASN A 91 -22.78 -19.00 14.33
N GLY A 92 -22.45 -20.06 13.57
CA GLY A 92 -23.42 -21.10 13.17
C GLY A 92 -24.53 -20.62 12.23
N LEU A 93 -24.32 -19.51 11.50
CA LEU A 93 -25.30 -18.93 10.59
C LEU A 93 -25.37 -19.72 9.28
N ARG A 94 -26.59 -19.94 8.76
CA ARG A 94 -26.82 -20.60 7.46
C ARG A 94 -26.96 -19.62 6.30
N ASP A 95 -27.44 -18.40 6.56
CA ASP A 95 -27.68 -17.37 5.56
C ASP A 95 -26.58 -16.30 5.56
N TRP A 96 -25.94 -16.09 4.40
CA TRP A 96 -24.87 -15.10 4.24
C TRP A 96 -25.37 -13.65 4.31
N ARG A 97 -26.65 -13.42 4.00
CA ARG A 97 -27.25 -12.08 4.02
C ARG A 97 -27.30 -11.50 5.44
N VAL A 98 -27.49 -12.35 6.45
CA VAL A 98 -27.50 -11.97 7.86
C VAL A 98 -26.09 -11.70 8.38
N ALA A 99 -25.10 -12.38 7.81
CA ALA A 99 -23.69 -12.19 8.15
C ALA A 99 -23.10 -10.88 7.59
N LEU A 100 -23.73 -10.29 6.56
CA LEU A 100 -23.18 -9.14 5.84
C LEU A 100 -23.73 -7.82 6.37
N THR A 101 -22.87 -6.98 6.94
CA THR A 101 -23.27 -5.66 7.45
C THR A 101 -23.14 -4.59 6.36
N GLY A 102 -24.05 -3.60 6.29
CA GLY A 102 -23.99 -2.51 5.30
C GLY A 102 -22.66 -1.74 5.31
N ARG A 103 -22.06 -1.54 6.48
CA ARG A 103 -20.72 -0.94 6.61
C ARG A 103 -19.62 -1.79 5.98
N GLN A 104 -19.70 -3.12 6.08
CA GLN A 104 -18.74 -4.02 5.44
C GLN A 104 -18.88 -3.95 3.92
N VAL A 105 -20.11 -3.92 3.41
CA VAL A 105 -20.36 -3.76 1.96
C VAL A 105 -19.76 -2.45 1.45
N ALA A 106 -20.00 -1.34 2.16
CA ALA A 106 -19.41 -0.05 1.79
C ALA A 106 -17.88 -0.08 1.78
N GLN A 107 -17.26 -0.76 2.75
CA GLN A 107 -15.80 -0.94 2.79
C GLN A 107 -15.30 -1.81 1.62
N ILE A 108 -16.00 -2.89 1.27
CA ILE A 108 -15.65 -3.75 0.12
C ILE A 108 -15.75 -2.96 -1.18
N VAL A 109 -16.82 -2.17 -1.36
CA VAL A 109 -16.99 -1.32 -2.56
C VAL A 109 -15.88 -0.28 -2.66
N LEU A 110 -15.55 0.40 -1.55
CA LEU A 110 -14.45 1.35 -1.52
C LEU A 110 -13.12 0.68 -1.87
N GLU A 111 -12.88 -0.51 -1.33
CA GLU A 111 -11.68 -1.29 -1.60
C GLU A 111 -11.56 -1.67 -3.08
N LEU A 112 -12.66 -2.12 -3.69
CA LEU A 112 -12.73 -2.43 -5.11
C LEU A 112 -12.52 -1.20 -5.99
N VAL A 113 -13.08 -0.04 -5.63
CA VAL A 113 -12.87 1.21 -6.36
C VAL A 113 -11.40 1.61 -6.31
N VAL A 114 -10.79 1.61 -5.12
CA VAL A 114 -9.38 1.96 -4.93
C VAL A 114 -8.45 1.03 -5.73
N CYS A 115 -8.69 -0.29 -5.70
CA CYS A 115 -7.90 -1.24 -6.47
C CYS A 115 -8.20 -1.24 -7.97
N GLY A 116 -9.39 -0.81 -8.36
CA GLY A 116 -9.84 -0.72 -9.75
C GLY A 116 -9.26 0.45 -10.52
N LEU A 117 -8.74 1.49 -9.83
CA LEU A 117 -8.04 2.60 -10.47
C LEU A 117 -6.76 2.08 -11.15
N HIS A 118 -6.77 2.07 -12.49
CA HIS A 118 -5.62 1.78 -13.35
C HIS A 118 -5.83 2.47 -14.70
N PRO A 119 -4.76 2.98 -15.36
CA PRO A 119 -4.83 3.48 -16.73
C PRO A 119 -5.37 2.38 -17.65
N PRO A 120 -6.62 2.52 -18.15
CA PRO A 120 -7.15 1.54 -19.07
C PRO A 120 -6.44 1.65 -20.42
N PRO A 121 -6.33 0.56 -21.20
CA PRO A 121 -5.80 0.59 -22.54
C PRO A 121 -6.79 1.30 -23.48
N VAL A 122 -6.89 2.62 -23.37
CA VAL A 122 -7.58 3.44 -24.36
C VAL A 122 -6.67 3.55 -25.58
N PRO A 123 -7.15 3.23 -26.80
CA PRO A 123 -6.37 3.43 -28.01
C PRO A 123 -5.93 4.89 -28.10
N GLY A 124 -4.62 5.12 -28.05
CA GLY A 124 -4.05 6.44 -28.32
C GLY A 124 -4.26 6.84 -29.79
N PRO A 125 -4.00 8.11 -30.15
CA PRO A 125 -3.95 8.52 -31.55
C PRO A 125 -3.00 7.60 -32.35
N PRO A 126 -3.13 7.46 -33.68
CA PRO A 126 -2.25 6.58 -34.47
C PRO A 126 -0.86 7.19 -34.70
N CYS A 127 0.19 6.37 -34.55
CA CYS A 127 1.59 6.80 -34.68
C CYS A 127 1.91 6.98 -36.16
N VAL A 128 1.80 8.20 -36.68
CA VAL A 128 2.18 8.50 -38.05
C VAL A 128 3.70 8.62 -38.10
N LEU A 129 4.39 7.52 -38.44
CA LEU A 129 5.80 7.56 -38.84
C LEU A 129 5.87 8.37 -40.15
N SER A 130 6.28 9.63 -40.07
CA SER A 130 6.37 10.50 -41.24
C SER A 130 7.54 10.06 -42.13
N SER A 131 7.31 9.10 -43.02
CA SER A 131 8.22 8.77 -44.11
C SER A 131 7.97 9.75 -45.26
N GLY A 132 8.75 10.83 -45.29
CA GLY A 132 9.01 11.69 -46.45
C GLY A 132 7.82 12.26 -47.22
N PHE A 133 7.50 13.55 -47.00
CA PHE A 133 7.11 14.59 -47.97
C PHE A 133 6.44 15.75 -47.19
N PRO A 134 6.69 17.04 -47.53
CA PRO A 134 6.20 18.16 -46.74
C PRO A 134 4.75 18.45 -47.12
N LYS A 135 3.81 18.19 -46.21
CA LYS A 135 2.43 18.70 -46.33
C LYS A 135 1.99 19.27 -44.99
N THR A 136 1.71 20.56 -45.04
CA THR A 136 0.94 21.37 -44.10
C THR A 136 -0.31 20.65 -43.59
N ALA A 137 -0.23 20.10 -42.38
CA ALA A 137 -1.35 19.76 -41.51
C ALA A 137 -0.79 19.59 -40.09
N ALA A 138 -1.49 20.12 -39.09
CA ALA A 138 -1.03 20.27 -37.71
C ALA A 138 -0.19 19.09 -37.18
N THR A 139 1.07 19.37 -36.87
CA THR A 139 2.04 18.47 -36.27
C THR A 139 1.59 18.11 -34.85
N GLN A 140 0.71 17.12 -34.69
CA GLN A 140 0.49 16.51 -33.37
C GLN A 140 1.68 15.58 -33.10
N SER A 141 2.73 16.17 -32.51
CA SER A 141 3.83 15.42 -31.90
C SER A 141 3.26 14.45 -30.88
N TRP A 142 3.66 13.19 -30.96
CA TRP A 142 3.37 12.21 -29.93
C TRP A 142 3.78 12.76 -28.56
N PRO A 143 2.86 12.83 -27.58
CA PRO A 143 3.23 13.31 -26.28
C PRO A 143 4.20 12.29 -25.67
N SER A 144 5.45 12.71 -25.48
CA SER A 144 6.46 12.01 -24.68
C SER A 144 6.12 11.98 -23.19
N PHE A 145 4.97 12.54 -22.82
CA PHE A 145 4.47 12.71 -21.47
C PHE A 145 3.13 12.01 -21.28
N LEU A 146 2.95 11.40 -20.11
CA LEU A 146 1.64 10.92 -19.67
C LEU A 146 0.69 12.12 -19.59
N ASP A 147 -0.52 11.95 -20.13
CA ASP A 147 -1.61 12.90 -19.91
C ASP A 147 -1.86 13.07 -18.39
N GLN A 148 -2.32 14.25 -17.97
CA GLN A 148 -2.52 14.56 -16.55
C GLN A 148 -3.45 13.55 -15.87
N GLY A 149 -4.46 13.04 -16.59
CA GLY A 149 -5.34 11.98 -16.12
C GLY A 149 -4.64 10.63 -15.96
N GLU A 150 -3.82 10.22 -16.94
CA GLU A 150 -3.07 8.96 -16.89
C GLU A 150 -1.99 8.97 -15.80
N ALA A 151 -1.37 10.12 -15.55
CA ALA A 151 -0.40 10.31 -14.48
C ALA A 151 -1.04 10.21 -13.08
N LEU A 152 -2.22 10.78 -12.88
CA LEU A 152 -2.95 10.63 -11.61
C LEU A 152 -3.41 9.19 -11.40
N LEU A 153 -3.87 8.51 -12.46
CA LEU A 153 -4.29 7.10 -12.39
C LEU A 153 -3.11 6.16 -12.15
N SER A 154 -1.93 6.46 -12.69
CA SER A 154 -0.71 5.69 -12.43
C SER A 154 -0.25 5.88 -10.98
N LEU A 155 -0.26 7.10 -10.46
CA LEU A 155 0.01 7.38 -9.04
C LEU A 155 -1.03 6.72 -8.11
N ALA A 156 -2.31 6.68 -8.51
CA ALA A 156 -3.36 5.99 -7.76
C ALA A 156 -3.09 4.49 -7.59
N MET A 157 -2.30 3.86 -8.47
CA MET A 157 -1.88 2.45 -8.28
C MET A 157 -1.03 2.25 -7.03
N LEU A 158 -0.31 3.28 -6.54
CA LEU A 158 0.44 3.21 -5.29
C LEU A 158 -0.46 3.12 -4.07
N LEU A 159 -1.73 3.53 -4.18
CA LEU A 159 -2.68 3.40 -3.08
C LEU A 159 -2.85 1.93 -2.67
N ARG A 160 -2.66 0.98 -3.60
CA ARG A 160 -2.70 -0.47 -3.37
C ARG A 160 -1.70 -0.97 -2.30
N LEU A 161 -0.72 -0.16 -1.91
CA LEU A 161 0.17 -0.46 -0.78
C LEU A 161 -0.59 -0.66 0.56
N TYR A 162 -1.86 -0.21 0.67
CA TYR A 162 -2.71 -0.52 1.82
C TYR A 162 -2.92 -2.04 2.04
N LEU A 163 -2.71 -2.88 1.01
CA LEU A 163 -2.78 -4.34 1.09
C LEU A 163 -1.61 -4.95 1.87
N VAL A 164 -0.48 -4.25 1.99
CA VAL A 164 0.74 -4.75 2.63
C VAL A 164 0.52 -5.04 4.13
N PRO A 165 -0.02 -4.12 4.96
CA PRO A 165 -0.33 -4.41 6.35
C PRO A 165 -1.28 -5.61 6.53
N ARG A 166 -2.28 -5.76 5.65
CA ARG A 166 -3.23 -6.88 5.69
C ARG A 166 -2.53 -8.22 5.42
N ALA A 167 -1.69 -8.28 4.39
CA ALA A 167 -0.94 -9.49 4.06
C ALA A 167 0.10 -9.83 5.14
N LEU A 168 0.79 -8.83 5.70
CA LEU A 168 1.74 -9.01 6.80
C LEU A 168 1.04 -9.57 8.04
N LEU A 169 -0.13 -9.02 8.39
CA LEU A 169 -0.97 -9.47 9.49
C LEU A 169 -1.34 -10.96 9.35
N LEU A 170 -1.83 -11.37 8.18
CA LEU A 170 -2.23 -12.76 7.92
C LEU A 170 -1.04 -13.72 7.86
N ARG A 171 0.12 -13.25 7.38
CA ARG A 171 1.34 -14.07 7.29
C ARG A 171 2.00 -14.30 8.64
N SER A 172 1.88 -13.34 9.56
CA SER A 172 2.46 -13.38 10.90
C SER A 172 1.96 -14.53 11.78
N GLY A 173 0.85 -15.17 11.41
CA GLY A 173 0.31 -16.32 12.13
C GLY A 173 -0.31 -15.97 13.49
N VAL A 174 -0.21 -14.73 13.95
CA VAL A 174 -0.76 -14.29 15.24
C VAL A 174 -2.29 -14.43 15.31
N LEU A 175 -2.98 -14.30 14.17
CA LEU A 175 -4.42 -14.55 14.03
C LEU A 175 -4.77 -16.05 13.92
N LEU A 176 -3.83 -16.87 13.47
CA LEU A 176 -4.01 -18.30 13.20
C LEU A 176 -3.76 -19.17 14.44
N ASN A 177 -2.95 -18.68 15.38
CA ASN A 177 -2.61 -19.42 16.58
C ASN A 177 -3.76 -19.40 17.59
N ALA A 178 -4.28 -20.59 17.91
CA ALA A 178 -5.37 -20.77 18.86
C ALA A 178 -5.08 -20.22 20.27
N SER A 179 -3.81 -20.26 20.71
CA SER A 179 -3.34 -19.73 21.99
C SER A 179 -3.46 -18.20 22.09
N TYR A 180 -3.03 -17.48 21.06
CA TYR A 180 -3.20 -16.02 21.04
C TYR A 180 -4.67 -15.65 20.98
N ARG A 181 -5.48 -16.42 20.26
CA ARG A 181 -6.93 -16.20 20.15
C ARG A 181 -7.68 -16.44 21.46
N SER A 182 -7.29 -17.46 22.24
CA SER A 182 -7.87 -17.69 23.56
C SER A 182 -7.47 -16.59 24.55
N ILE A 183 -6.20 -16.18 24.56
CA ILE A 183 -5.72 -15.06 25.39
C ILE A 183 -6.42 -13.74 25.00
N GLY A 184 -6.61 -13.48 23.71
CA GLY A 184 -7.34 -12.31 23.22
C GLY A 184 -8.83 -12.32 23.59
N ALA A 185 -9.47 -13.49 23.58
CA ALA A 185 -10.86 -13.65 24.04
C ALA A 185 -10.99 -13.46 25.57
N LEU A 186 -10.03 -13.99 26.34
CA LEU A 186 -9.96 -13.81 27.79
C LEU A 186 -9.76 -12.34 28.18
N ASN A 187 -8.94 -11.60 27.43
CA ASN A 187 -8.68 -10.18 27.67
C ASN A 187 -9.61 -9.23 26.90
N GLN A 188 -10.63 -9.72 26.20
CA GLN A 188 -11.54 -8.90 25.37
C GLN A 188 -10.81 -8.00 24.35
N VAL A 189 -9.60 -8.39 23.93
CA VAL A 189 -8.81 -7.62 22.96
C VAL A 189 -9.21 -8.05 21.56
N ARG A 190 -9.93 -7.17 20.85
CA ARG A 190 -10.21 -7.37 19.42
C ARG A 190 -8.90 -7.30 18.64
N PHE A 191 -8.60 -8.33 17.86
CA PHE A 191 -7.42 -8.37 16.99
C PHE A 191 -7.50 -7.26 15.93
N ARG A 192 -6.87 -6.12 16.22
CA ARG A 192 -6.72 -4.99 15.29
C ARG A 192 -5.36 -5.06 14.62
N HIS A 193 -5.28 -4.58 13.37
CA HIS A 193 -4.02 -4.42 12.62
C HIS A 193 -2.95 -3.65 13.42
N TRP A 194 -3.36 -2.71 14.26
CA TRP A 194 -2.49 -1.92 15.14
C TRP A 194 -1.73 -2.76 16.17
N PHE A 195 -2.38 -3.77 16.76
CA PHE A 195 -1.73 -4.64 17.75
C PHE A 195 -0.58 -5.44 17.13
N VAL A 196 -0.76 -5.88 15.89
CA VAL A 196 0.24 -6.69 15.19
C VAL A 196 1.38 -5.83 14.66
N ALA A 197 1.08 -4.62 14.18
CA ALA A 197 2.12 -3.63 13.89
C ALA A 197 3.00 -3.40 15.13
N LYS A 198 2.39 -3.19 16.31
CA LYS A 198 3.12 -3.03 17.58
C LYS A 198 3.96 -4.26 17.95
N LEU A 199 3.45 -5.47 17.73
CA LEU A 199 4.18 -6.71 17.98
C LEU A 199 5.42 -6.86 17.07
N TYR A 200 5.30 -6.56 15.77
CA TYR A 200 6.44 -6.60 14.86
C TYR A 200 7.51 -5.57 15.21
N MET A 201 7.06 -4.38 15.59
CA MET A 201 7.92 -3.29 16.02
C MET A 201 8.71 -3.65 17.28
N ASN A 202 8.10 -4.37 18.22
CA ASN A 202 8.76 -4.81 19.44
C ASN A 202 9.70 -6.01 19.24
N THR A 203 9.42 -6.88 18.27
CA THR A 203 10.23 -8.09 18.04
C THR A 203 11.44 -7.83 17.15
N HIS A 204 11.30 -7.06 16.07
CA HIS A 204 12.37 -6.75 15.13
C HIS A 204 12.31 -5.27 14.69
N PRO A 205 12.57 -4.31 15.59
CA PRO A 205 12.40 -2.87 15.32
C PRO A 205 13.25 -2.40 14.15
N GLY A 206 14.53 -2.79 14.11
CA GLY A 206 15.47 -2.32 13.09
C GLY A 206 15.13 -2.78 11.68
N ARG A 207 14.75 -4.06 11.50
CA ARG A 207 14.39 -4.59 10.17
C ARG A 207 13.13 -3.95 9.63
N LEU A 208 12.10 -3.78 10.47
CA LEU A 208 10.86 -3.14 10.06
C LEU A 208 11.10 -1.67 9.68
N LEU A 209 11.82 -0.92 10.53
CA LEU A 209 12.10 0.48 10.28
C LEU A 209 12.93 0.66 9.00
N LEU A 210 13.99 -0.13 8.82
CA LEU A 210 14.85 -0.08 7.63
C LEU A 210 14.07 -0.39 6.35
N CYS A 211 13.24 -1.44 6.35
CA CYS A 211 12.43 -1.79 5.18
C CYS A 211 11.40 -0.70 4.86
N LEU A 212 10.78 -0.10 5.87
CA LEU A 212 9.82 0.99 5.68
C LEU A 212 10.51 2.25 5.14
N THR A 213 11.63 2.68 5.73
CA THR A 213 12.32 3.90 5.28
C THR A 213 12.85 3.75 3.86
N LEU A 214 13.54 2.65 3.53
CA LEU A 214 14.04 2.40 2.18
C LEU A 214 12.91 2.29 1.14
N GLY A 215 11.81 1.62 1.49
CA GLY A 215 10.64 1.52 0.62
C GLY A 215 9.96 2.87 0.39
N LEU A 216 9.83 3.69 1.43
CA LEU A 216 9.30 5.05 1.34
C LEU A 216 10.21 5.95 0.50
N TRP A 217 11.53 5.90 0.69
CA TRP A 217 12.47 6.68 -0.11
C TRP A 217 12.39 6.32 -1.59
N LEU A 218 12.39 5.02 -1.91
CA LEU A 218 12.32 4.58 -3.30
C LEU A 218 10.99 4.97 -3.96
N THR A 219 9.87 4.78 -3.26
CA THR A 219 8.54 5.13 -3.79
C THR A 219 8.37 6.64 -3.97
N THR A 220 8.76 7.44 -2.97
CA THR A 220 8.66 8.92 -3.05
C THR A 220 9.63 9.51 -4.07
N ALA A 221 10.84 8.96 -4.22
CA ALA A 221 11.78 9.37 -5.25
C ALA A 221 11.22 9.13 -6.66
N TRP A 222 10.63 7.95 -6.88
CA TRP A 222 9.97 7.65 -8.16
C TRP A 222 8.75 8.55 -8.42
N VAL A 223 7.92 8.82 -7.40
CA VAL A 223 6.78 9.76 -7.56
C VAL A 223 7.27 11.17 -7.89
N LEU A 224 8.33 11.63 -7.22
CA LEU A 224 8.92 12.94 -7.45
C LEU A 224 9.53 13.04 -8.85
N SER A 225 10.18 11.98 -9.34
CA SER A 225 10.75 11.98 -10.69
C SER A 225 9.65 12.06 -11.75
N VAL A 226 8.52 11.37 -11.55
CA VAL A 226 7.33 11.49 -12.42
C VAL A 226 6.74 12.91 -12.38
N ALA A 227 6.68 13.54 -11.21
CA ALA A 227 6.15 14.89 -11.07
C ALA A 227 7.03 15.95 -11.74
N GLU A 228 8.36 15.86 -11.57
CA GLU A 228 9.32 16.84 -12.09
C GLU A 228 9.62 16.63 -13.58
N ARG A 229 9.37 15.44 -14.15
CA ARG A 229 9.45 15.23 -15.62
C ARG A 229 8.55 16.18 -16.40
N GLN A 230 7.46 16.68 -15.81
CA GLN A 230 6.57 17.66 -16.45
C GLN A 230 7.19 19.07 -16.56
N ALA A 231 8.33 19.34 -15.91
CA ALA A 231 9.05 20.59 -16.04
C ALA A 231 10.01 20.54 -17.24
N VAL A 232 10.12 21.67 -17.96
CA VAL A 232 10.92 21.82 -19.19
C VAL A 232 12.43 21.65 -18.96
N ASN A 233 12.91 21.72 -17.72
CA ASN A 233 14.32 21.55 -17.36
C ASN A 233 14.60 20.11 -16.89
N ALA A 234 15.69 19.54 -17.39
CA ALA A 234 16.12 18.15 -17.23
C ALA A 234 16.55 17.72 -15.80
N THR A 235 15.98 18.30 -14.75
CA THR A 235 16.23 17.93 -13.34
C THR A 235 15.36 16.76 -12.84
N GLY A 236 14.63 16.10 -13.75
CA GLY A 236 13.67 15.02 -13.43
C GLY A 236 14.25 13.60 -13.47
N HIS A 237 15.57 13.44 -13.45
CA HIS A 237 16.19 12.11 -13.43
C HIS A 237 16.05 11.44 -12.06
N LEU A 238 15.96 10.10 -12.07
CA LEU A 238 15.83 9.32 -10.83
C LEU A 238 17.02 9.53 -9.88
N SER A 239 18.22 9.79 -10.41
CA SER A 239 19.42 10.10 -9.62
C SER A 239 19.22 11.28 -8.67
N ASP A 240 18.64 12.36 -9.19
CA ASP A 240 18.56 13.64 -8.49
C ASP A 240 17.47 13.56 -7.41
N THR A 241 16.36 12.90 -7.73
CA THR A 241 15.29 12.63 -6.77
C THR A 241 15.68 11.62 -5.68
N LEU A 242 16.51 10.62 -6.01
CA LEU A 242 17.04 9.66 -5.05
C LEU A 242 18.03 10.31 -4.07
N TRP A 243 18.71 11.38 -4.48
CA TRP A 243 19.53 12.22 -3.60
C TRP A 243 18.68 13.17 -2.75
N LEU A 244 17.73 13.87 -3.39
CA LEU A 244 16.88 14.88 -2.75
C LEU A 244 15.99 14.31 -1.64
N ILE A 245 15.38 13.15 -1.85
CA ILE A 245 14.41 12.56 -0.90
C ILE A 245 15.05 12.21 0.46
N PRO A 246 16.17 11.49 0.56
CA PRO A 246 16.85 11.26 1.84
C PRO A 246 17.27 12.56 2.54
N ILE A 247 17.73 13.56 1.79
CA ILE A 247 18.14 14.87 2.34
C ILE A 247 16.95 15.63 2.92
N THR A 248 15.81 15.62 2.23
CA THR A 248 14.56 16.23 2.74
C THR A 248 13.99 15.44 3.91
N PHE A 249 14.02 14.11 3.85
CA PHE A 249 13.60 13.23 4.94
C PHE A 249 14.43 13.48 6.21
N LEU A 250 15.76 13.56 6.08
CA LEU A 250 16.67 13.87 7.19
C LEU A 250 16.68 15.35 7.58
N THR A 251 15.85 16.19 6.96
CA THR A 251 15.76 17.64 7.22
C THR A 251 17.09 18.40 7.09
N ILE A 252 18.00 17.93 6.23
CA ILE A 252 19.31 18.56 5.99
C ILE A 252 19.16 19.76 5.04
N GLY A 253 18.51 19.54 3.89
CA GLY A 253 18.13 20.59 2.94
C GLY A 253 19.29 21.42 2.37
N TYR A 254 20.27 20.80 1.70
CA TYR A 254 21.41 21.52 1.10
C TYR A 254 21.00 22.59 0.05
N GLY A 255 19.90 22.37 -0.67
CA GLY A 255 19.38 23.32 -1.66
C GLY A 255 20.06 23.27 -3.02
N ASP A 256 20.86 22.23 -3.29
CA ASP A 256 21.50 21.93 -4.56
C ASP A 256 20.51 21.47 -5.64
N VAL A 257 19.54 20.65 -5.25
CA VAL A 257 18.40 20.23 -6.09
C VAL A 257 17.10 20.62 -5.39
N VAL A 258 16.19 21.30 -6.10
CA VAL A 258 14.94 21.81 -5.55
C VAL A 258 13.79 21.49 -6.52
N PRO A 259 12.61 21.03 -6.04
CA PRO A 259 11.47 20.77 -6.91
C PRO A 259 10.97 22.06 -7.57
N GLY A 260 10.88 22.05 -8.90
CA GLY A 260 10.36 23.16 -9.69
C GLY A 260 8.84 23.17 -9.76
N THR A 261 8.21 21.98 -9.75
CA THR A 261 6.76 21.84 -9.95
C THR A 261 5.97 21.98 -8.65
N MET A 262 4.70 22.40 -8.75
CA MET A 262 3.79 22.43 -7.59
C MET A 262 3.57 21.03 -6.99
N TRP A 263 3.50 20.00 -7.84
CA TRP A 263 3.36 18.61 -7.40
C TRP A 263 4.60 18.11 -6.67
N GLY A 264 5.80 18.41 -7.17
CA GLY A 264 7.05 18.06 -6.50
C GLY A 264 7.20 18.73 -5.13
N LYS A 265 6.78 20.00 -5.00
CA LYS A 265 6.75 20.71 -3.70
C LYS A 265 5.82 20.03 -2.69
N ILE A 266 4.63 19.58 -3.12
CA ILE A 266 3.70 18.82 -2.26
C ILE A 266 4.34 17.52 -1.79
N VAL A 267 4.99 16.78 -2.71
CA VAL A 267 5.68 15.51 -2.36
C VAL A 267 6.79 15.75 -1.34
N CYS A 268 7.65 16.75 -1.55
CA CYS A 268 8.72 17.10 -0.60
C CYS A 268 8.17 17.52 0.77
N LEU A 269 7.08 18.29 0.82
CA LEU A 269 6.40 18.66 2.06
C LEU A 269 5.91 17.41 2.82
N CYS A 270 5.25 16.49 2.12
CA CYS A 270 4.80 15.23 2.71
C CYS A 270 5.96 14.41 3.25
N THR A 271 7.07 14.28 2.49
CA THR A 271 8.28 13.57 2.92
C THR A 271 8.87 14.15 4.21
N GLY A 272 8.90 15.48 4.34
CA GLY A 272 9.38 16.16 5.55
C GLY A 272 8.46 15.96 6.77
N VAL A 273 7.13 15.97 6.59
CA VAL A 273 6.18 15.74 7.69
C VAL A 273 6.24 14.29 8.20
N MET A 274 6.48 13.32 7.30
CA MET A 274 6.58 11.90 7.65
C MET A 274 7.70 11.60 8.66
N THR A 275 8.73 12.46 8.76
CA THR A 275 9.82 12.27 9.72
C THR A 275 9.54 12.90 11.08
N GLN A 276 8.78 14.00 11.10
CA GLN A 276 8.35 14.67 12.33
C GLN A 276 7.24 13.89 13.05
N HIS A 277 6.38 13.21 12.29
CA HIS A 277 5.38 12.29 12.81
C HIS A 277 5.64 10.87 12.30
N PRO A 278 6.66 10.16 12.82
CA PRO A 278 6.69 8.73 12.62
C PRO A 278 5.40 8.19 13.27
N MET A 279 4.59 7.45 12.50
CA MET A 279 3.40 6.65 12.89
C MET A 279 3.00 6.76 14.36
N PRO A 280 1.75 7.14 14.73
CA PRO A 280 1.37 7.54 16.09
C PRO A 280 1.92 6.57 17.13
N TRP A 281 3.09 6.89 17.69
CA TRP A 281 3.74 6.06 18.68
C TRP A 281 2.88 6.17 19.93
N PRO A 282 2.26 5.09 20.42
CA PRO A 282 1.78 5.14 21.79
C PRO A 282 3.03 5.25 22.67
N PRO A 283 3.02 6.10 23.71
CA PRO A 283 4.14 6.21 24.62
C PRO A 283 4.49 4.82 25.17
N PRO A 284 5.77 4.57 25.45
CA PRO A 284 6.19 3.31 26.03
C PRO A 284 5.45 3.10 27.36
N PRO A 285 5.07 1.85 27.71
CA PRO A 285 4.24 1.56 28.89
C PRO A 285 4.91 1.88 30.23
N TYR A 286 6.16 2.35 30.27
CA TYR A 286 6.87 2.66 31.51
C TYR A 286 6.50 4.03 32.11
N GLU A 287 5.81 4.91 31.39
CA GLU A 287 5.37 6.20 31.96
C GLU A 287 4.04 6.14 32.74
N ILE A 288 3.40 4.97 32.80
CA ILE A 288 2.13 4.81 33.54
C ILE A 288 2.38 4.45 35.03
N TRP A 289 3.63 4.25 35.45
CA TRP A 289 3.98 3.79 36.80
C TRP A 289 4.88 4.72 37.62
N LEU A 290 5.15 5.95 37.18
CA LEU A 290 5.74 6.95 38.07
C LEU A 290 4.62 7.79 38.68
N PRO A 291 4.20 7.54 39.94
CA PRO A 291 3.44 8.54 40.65
C PRO A 291 4.31 9.79 40.71
N SER A 292 3.71 10.92 40.32
CA SER A 292 4.19 12.27 40.58
C SER A 292 4.75 12.34 42.01
N SER A 293 6.07 12.27 42.18
CA SER A 293 6.75 12.56 43.44
C SER A 293 6.85 14.07 43.60
N SER A 294 5.69 14.69 43.78
CA SER A 294 5.58 16.01 44.38
C SER A 294 5.99 15.89 45.86
N GLY A 295 7.12 16.51 46.19
CA GLY A 295 7.41 17.04 47.52
C GLY A 295 8.01 16.09 48.55
N ILE A 296 9.35 16.03 48.60
CA ILE A 296 10.08 15.88 49.87
C ILE A 296 11.21 16.90 49.88
N GLN A 297 10.96 18.03 50.56
CA GLN A 297 11.98 18.97 51.02
C GLN A 297 12.82 18.26 52.10
N ALA A 298 14.07 17.94 51.79
CA ALA A 298 15.02 17.48 52.79
C ALA A 298 15.63 18.70 53.51
N ASN A 299 15.24 18.87 54.76
CA ASN A 299 15.78 19.84 55.70
C ASN A 299 17.17 19.36 56.17
N SER A 300 18.22 20.15 55.95
CA SER A 300 19.57 19.88 56.44
C SER A 300 19.78 20.51 57.83
N PRO A 301 20.25 19.78 58.85
CA PRO A 301 20.85 20.40 60.03
C PRO A 301 22.37 20.51 59.84
N GLN A 302 22.91 21.73 60.00
CA GLN A 302 24.34 21.97 60.18
C GLN A 302 24.78 21.62 61.60
N PRO A 303 26.03 21.19 61.76
CA PRO A 303 26.94 21.78 62.73
C PRO A 303 28.02 22.64 62.06
#